data_AF-A0A3L6TK91-F1
#
_entry.id   AF-A0A3L6TK91-F1
#
_cell.length_a   1.000
_cell.length_b   1.000
_cell.length_c   1.000
_cell.angle_alpha   90.00
_cell.angle_beta   90.00
_cell.angle_gamma   90.00
#
_symmetry.space_group_name_H-M   'P 1'
#
loop_
_entity.id
_entity.type
_entity.pdbx_description
1 polymer ?
#
loop_
_entity_poly.entity_id
_entity_poly.type
_entity_poly.pdbx_seq_one_letter_code
_entity_poly.pdbx_strand_id
1 'polypeptide(L)'
;MAAWCSGESTKPVFVGIYGAVLGGFAVSALFFLLSSFSSLSAPLLPLPTTPAAAANLSRSAPARPETMYNRPIWKPPPWGSRMPSPRAFRLTRDMVAARARDGVIVVTFGNYAFLDFILTWVRHLTDLGVDNLLVGAMDTKLLRELYLRGVPVFDMGSRMATEDAGWGSPTFHKMGREKVLLINALLPFGYELLMCDTDMVWLKNPLPYLARYPDADLLTSSDQVIPTVTDDNLENWREVTGAFNIGIFHWRPTEPSKRLAKDWKDLVLSDDKLWDQNAFNDLAHKIFGQPVEGQGDLVYSYDGKLKLGVLPASIFCSGHTYFVQGMYKQLHLEPYAVHTTFQYAGTEGKRHRLREAMLFFDQPSYYDSPGGFLSFKPNIPKSLLLDGAHTVESHFALVNYQLKQIRTALAIASLLKRTLVMPPLWCRLDRMWFGHPGVMEGTMTRQPFLCPMDHVFEVHVMLKDLPKEEFGPHIDFREYSFLENPFLPKEVKESLLEVQLCDDRNSRCSAVNRTDKHRPLLLPRNSTEEKLLNIFSSYKSVKIIQFSSMVDAFGGFSDAAVETKFRNRVKRYVGLWCCVEFREIGHIYYDMYWDEKPGWRPHPPETREQDHPPWS
;
A
#
# COMPACT_ATOMS: atom_id res chain seq x y z
N MET A 1 25.40 -2.65 1.06
CA MET A 1 25.79 -2.73 -0.36
C MET A 1 25.20 -4.01 -0.92
N ALA A 2 23.98 -3.93 -1.44
CA ALA A 2 23.37 -4.99 -2.23
C ALA A 2 23.52 -4.57 -3.69
N ALA A 3 23.80 -5.51 -4.59
CA ALA A 3 23.92 -5.23 -6.02
C ALA A 3 22.53 -4.97 -6.59
N TRP A 4 22.15 -3.69 -6.74
CA TRP A 4 20.85 -3.27 -7.27
C TRP A 4 20.85 -2.98 -8.77
N CYS A 5 21.96 -3.24 -9.47
CA CYS A 5 22.05 -3.18 -10.92
C CYS A 5 23.12 -4.19 -11.40
N SER A 6 22.75 -5.46 -11.58
CA SER A 6 23.54 -6.37 -12.41
C SER A 6 22.98 -6.32 -13.84
N GLY A 7 23.73 -5.68 -14.74
CA GLY A 7 23.46 -5.57 -16.18
C GLY A 7 23.56 -6.89 -16.96
N GLU A 8 23.12 -8.01 -16.39
CA GLU A 8 22.99 -9.30 -17.07
C GLU A 8 21.52 -9.77 -17.06
N SER A 9 20.63 -8.90 -17.51
CA SER A 9 19.34 -9.32 -18.09
C SER A 9 19.16 -8.65 -19.44
N THR A 10 20.15 -8.85 -20.31
CA THR A 10 20.02 -8.51 -21.73
C THR A 10 19.22 -9.60 -22.44
N LYS A 11 17.89 -9.49 -22.32
CA LYS A 11 16.85 -9.75 -23.34
C LYS A 11 15.48 -9.91 -22.66
N PRO A 12 14.68 -8.85 -22.52
CA PRO A 12 13.24 -9.02 -22.52
C PRO A 12 12.80 -9.32 -23.96
N VAL A 13 11.91 -10.30 -24.10
CA VAL A 13 11.18 -10.61 -25.35
C VAL A 13 10.21 -9.44 -25.64
N PHE A 14 10.75 -8.28 -25.94
CA PHE A 14 10.01 -7.03 -26.17
C PHE A 14 10.29 -6.41 -27.55
N VAL A 15 11.10 -7.06 -28.39
CA VAL A 15 11.39 -6.62 -29.77
C VAL A 15 10.40 -7.23 -30.80
N GLY A 16 9.51 -8.12 -30.38
CA GLY A 16 8.50 -8.73 -31.26
C GLY A 16 7.23 -7.89 -31.52
N ILE A 17 7.14 -6.66 -30.99
CA ILE A 17 5.88 -5.89 -30.90
C ILE A 17 5.75 -4.81 -31.99
N TYR A 18 6.81 -4.44 -32.69
CA TYR A 18 6.75 -3.33 -33.66
C TYR A 18 6.29 -3.68 -35.08
N GLY A 19 6.01 -4.96 -35.37
CA GLY A 19 5.56 -5.40 -36.71
C GLY A 19 4.05 -5.58 -36.89
N ALA A 20 3.28 -5.78 -35.81
CA ALA A 20 1.86 -6.20 -35.90
C ALA A 20 0.86 -5.04 -35.81
N VAL A 21 1.29 -3.85 -35.35
CA VAL A 21 0.41 -2.69 -35.11
C VAL A 21 0.02 -1.95 -36.39
N LEU A 22 0.73 -2.16 -37.50
CA LEU A 22 0.41 -1.52 -38.79
C LEU A 22 -0.52 -2.35 -39.71
N GLY A 23 -0.81 -3.61 -39.38
CA GLY A 23 -1.69 -4.48 -40.19
C GLY A 23 -3.14 -4.57 -39.71
N GLY A 24 -3.42 -4.23 -38.45
CA GLY A 24 -4.73 -4.45 -37.81
C GLY A 24 -5.78 -3.35 -38.04
N PHE A 25 -5.37 -2.15 -38.48
CA PHE A 25 -6.28 -1.01 -38.61
C PHE A 25 -7.06 -0.96 -39.94
N ALA A 26 -6.82 -1.90 -40.87
CA ALA A 26 -7.51 -1.92 -42.16
C ALA A 26 -8.77 -2.81 -42.21
N VAL A 27 -9.11 -3.55 -41.14
CA VAL A 27 -10.23 -4.52 -41.17
C VAL A 27 -11.43 -4.11 -40.28
N SER A 28 -11.27 -3.20 -39.33
CA SER A 28 -12.37 -2.76 -38.45
C SER A 28 -13.27 -1.67 -39.02
N ALA A 29 -12.96 -1.11 -40.19
CA ALA A 29 -13.78 -0.07 -40.82
C ALA A 29 -14.93 -0.61 -41.70
N LEU A 30 -15.02 -1.92 -41.93
CA LEU A 30 -16.04 -2.52 -42.81
C LEU A 30 -17.24 -3.16 -42.08
N PHE A 31 -17.21 -3.27 -40.75
CA PHE A 31 -18.32 -3.87 -39.99
C PHE A 31 -19.35 -2.87 -39.44
N PHE A 32 -19.05 -1.57 -39.48
CA PHE A 32 -19.93 -0.52 -38.94
C PHE A 32 -20.99 0.02 -39.94
N LEU A 33 -21.12 -0.57 -41.14
CA LEU A 33 -22.06 -0.11 -42.16
C LEU A 33 -23.22 -1.08 -42.48
N LEU A 34 -23.33 -2.22 -41.80
CA LEU A 34 -24.38 -3.21 -42.08
C LEU A 34 -24.97 -3.81 -40.78
N SER A 35 -25.73 -3.01 -40.04
CA SER A 35 -26.80 -3.51 -39.15
C SER A 35 -27.55 -2.34 -38.50
N SER A 36 -28.22 -1.56 -39.35
CA SER A 36 -29.38 -0.77 -38.94
C SER A 36 -30.63 -1.44 -39.48
N PHE A 37 -31.70 -1.39 -38.68
CA PHE A 37 -33.08 -1.81 -38.91
C PHE A 37 -33.46 -3.26 -38.56
N SER A 38 -34.08 -3.41 -37.38
CA SER A 38 -35.34 -4.12 -37.21
C SER A 38 -36.00 -3.67 -35.91
N SER A 39 -36.97 -2.77 -36.01
CA SER A 39 -37.99 -2.49 -34.99
C SER A 39 -38.93 -3.68 -34.86
N LEU A 40 -39.35 -4.05 -33.64
CA LEU A 40 -40.72 -4.51 -33.33
C LEU A 40 -40.95 -4.74 -31.83
N SER A 41 -41.94 -4.00 -31.31
CA SER A 41 -42.90 -4.33 -30.24
C SER A 41 -42.41 -4.76 -28.85
N ALA A 42 -42.59 -3.85 -27.89
CA ALA A 42 -42.57 -4.08 -26.44
C ALA A 42 -43.88 -4.73 -25.94
N PRO A 43 -43.83 -5.68 -25.00
CA PRO A 43 -44.97 -6.01 -24.14
C PRO A 43 -44.91 -5.24 -22.81
N LEU A 44 -46.10 -4.92 -22.30
CA LEU A 44 -46.37 -4.20 -21.06
C LEU A 44 -45.94 -4.99 -19.80
N LEU A 45 -45.30 -4.27 -18.88
CA LEU A 45 -44.98 -4.70 -17.51
C LEU A 45 -46.27 -4.85 -16.67
N PRO A 46 -46.42 -5.91 -15.86
CA PRO A 46 -47.36 -5.90 -14.74
C PRO A 46 -46.77 -5.13 -13.55
N LEU A 47 -47.60 -4.29 -12.92
CA LEU A 47 -47.27 -3.61 -11.65
C LEU A 47 -46.94 -4.62 -10.53
N PRO A 48 -46.04 -4.26 -9.59
CA PRO A 48 -45.70 -5.12 -8.46
C PRO A 48 -46.83 -5.16 -7.44
N THR A 49 -47.35 -6.36 -7.17
CA THR A 49 -48.16 -6.65 -5.99
C THR A 49 -47.28 -6.71 -4.76
N THR A 50 -47.53 -5.83 -3.80
CA THR A 50 -46.97 -5.83 -2.44
C THR A 50 -47.23 -7.17 -1.72
N PRO A 51 -46.20 -7.89 -1.22
CA PRO A 51 -46.43 -8.96 -0.26
C PRO A 51 -46.61 -8.36 1.15
N ALA A 52 -47.70 -8.76 1.79
CA ALA A 52 -47.98 -8.46 3.19
C ALA A 52 -46.84 -8.94 4.10
N ALA A 53 -46.56 -8.15 5.13
CA ALA A 53 -45.61 -8.46 6.19
C ALA A 53 -46.02 -9.75 6.92
N ALA A 54 -45.40 -10.87 6.57
CA ALA A 54 -45.40 -12.07 7.38
C ALA A 54 -44.36 -11.88 8.50
N ALA A 55 -44.84 -11.64 9.72
CA ALA A 55 -44.02 -11.68 10.92
C ALA A 55 -43.46 -13.10 11.10
N ASN A 56 -42.22 -13.32 10.66
CA ASN A 56 -41.48 -14.53 10.96
C ASN A 56 -41.09 -14.53 12.45
N LEU A 57 -41.85 -15.28 13.24
CA LEU A 57 -41.44 -15.82 14.54
C LEU A 57 -40.21 -16.71 14.32
N SER A 58 -39.02 -16.10 14.36
CA SER A 58 -37.76 -16.82 14.48
C SER A 58 -37.74 -17.53 15.84
N ARG A 59 -38.05 -18.82 15.84
CA ARG A 59 -37.72 -19.73 16.94
C ARG A 59 -36.20 -19.69 17.10
N SER A 60 -35.72 -19.08 18.17
CA SER A 60 -34.31 -19.11 18.57
C SER A 60 -33.86 -20.56 18.68
N ALA A 61 -33.02 -21.02 17.75
CA ALA A 61 -32.29 -22.26 17.91
C ALA A 61 -31.50 -22.20 19.24
N PRO A 62 -31.39 -23.32 19.99
CA PRO A 62 -30.61 -23.33 21.22
C PRO A 62 -29.18 -22.86 20.93
N ALA A 63 -28.72 -21.87 21.69
CA ALA A 63 -27.40 -21.27 21.49
C ALA A 63 -26.33 -22.36 21.57
N ARG A 64 -25.60 -22.57 20.47
CA ARG A 64 -24.43 -23.48 20.46
C ARG A 64 -23.44 -22.99 21.53
N PRO A 65 -22.81 -23.88 22.30
CA PRO A 65 -21.81 -23.48 23.28
C PRO A 65 -20.70 -22.68 22.59
N GLU A 66 -20.28 -21.59 23.23
CA GLU A 66 -19.17 -20.77 22.75
C GLU A 66 -17.87 -21.58 22.86
N THR A 67 -17.25 -21.80 21.71
CA THR A 67 -15.93 -22.38 21.52
C THR A 67 -14.97 -21.28 21.08
N MET A 68 -13.67 -21.57 21.07
CA MET A 68 -12.69 -20.63 20.54
C MET A 68 -12.90 -20.29 19.05
N TYR A 69 -13.69 -21.07 18.32
CA TYR A 69 -13.92 -20.91 16.89
C TYR A 69 -15.23 -20.24 16.51
N ASN A 70 -16.21 -20.10 17.40
CA ASN A 70 -17.48 -19.40 17.11
C ASN A 70 -17.67 -18.16 18.00
N ARG A 71 -16.73 -17.88 18.92
CA ARG A 71 -16.66 -16.66 19.72
C ARG A 71 -16.71 -15.41 18.83
N PRO A 72 -17.42 -14.33 19.24
CA PRO A 72 -17.36 -13.04 18.54
C PRO A 72 -15.91 -12.56 18.35
N ILE A 73 -15.61 -12.01 17.17
CA ILE A 73 -14.29 -11.43 16.89
C ILE A 73 -14.09 -10.23 17.83
N TRP A 74 -12.85 -10.00 18.26
CA TRP A 74 -12.47 -8.97 19.25
C TRP A 74 -12.92 -9.21 20.69
N LYS A 75 -13.62 -10.33 20.96
CA LYS A 75 -13.90 -10.76 22.33
C LYS A 75 -12.71 -11.58 22.86
N PRO A 76 -11.90 -11.07 23.81
CA PRO A 76 -10.79 -11.83 24.38
C PRO A 76 -11.30 -13.07 25.15
N PRO A 77 -10.44 -14.06 25.41
CA PRO A 77 -10.83 -15.20 26.24
C PRO A 77 -11.11 -14.72 27.68
N PRO A 78 -11.95 -15.43 28.44
CA PRO A 78 -12.27 -15.05 29.82
C PRO A 78 -11.00 -14.83 30.64
N TRP A 79 -11.00 -13.79 31.47
CA TRP A 79 -9.85 -13.47 32.32
C TRP A 79 -9.50 -14.66 33.21
N GLY A 80 -8.21 -14.98 33.31
CA GLY A 80 -7.71 -16.14 34.07
C GLY A 80 -7.87 -17.50 33.37
N SER A 81 -8.47 -17.57 32.18
CA SER A 81 -8.53 -18.81 31.41
C SER A 81 -7.14 -19.26 30.93
N ARG A 82 -6.86 -20.56 31.03
CA ARG A 82 -5.62 -21.13 30.48
C ARG A 82 -5.73 -21.21 28.96
N MET A 83 -4.60 -20.97 28.28
CA MET A 83 -4.53 -21.14 26.83
C MET A 83 -4.80 -22.63 26.47
N PRO A 84 -5.61 -22.90 25.43
CA PRO A 84 -5.80 -24.26 24.93
C PRO A 84 -4.47 -24.92 24.54
N SER A 85 -4.44 -26.26 24.56
CA SER A 85 -3.25 -27.00 24.11
C SER A 85 -2.94 -26.72 22.63
N PRO A 86 -1.68 -26.82 22.17
CA PRO A 86 -1.34 -26.62 20.75
C PRO A 86 -2.15 -27.49 19.78
N ARG A 87 -2.54 -28.71 20.19
CA ARG A 87 -3.39 -29.60 19.37
C ARG A 87 -4.76 -28.99 19.08
N ALA A 88 -5.27 -28.17 20.00
CA ALA A 88 -6.52 -27.48 19.80
C ALA A 88 -6.42 -26.42 18.70
N PHE A 89 -5.24 -25.95 18.29
CA PHE A 89 -5.11 -24.96 17.22
C PHE A 89 -4.87 -25.57 15.84
N ARG A 90 -4.86 -26.90 15.69
CA ARG A 90 -4.68 -27.54 14.38
C ARG A 90 -5.85 -27.21 13.46
N LEU A 91 -5.55 -26.87 12.21
CA LEU A 91 -6.56 -26.65 11.20
C LEU A 91 -7.44 -27.89 11.03
N THR A 92 -8.76 -27.71 11.11
CA THR A 92 -9.75 -28.78 10.97
C THR A 92 -10.96 -28.29 10.18
N ARG A 93 -11.71 -29.23 9.59
CA ARG A 93 -12.96 -28.91 8.91
C ARG A 93 -13.99 -28.26 9.84
N ASP A 94 -14.08 -28.69 11.10
CA ASP A 94 -15.02 -28.14 12.08
C ASP A 94 -14.72 -26.69 12.43
N MET A 95 -13.44 -26.32 12.48
CA MET A 95 -13.02 -24.93 12.67
C MET A 95 -13.49 -24.04 11.52
N VAL A 96 -13.31 -24.50 10.27
CA VAL A 96 -13.80 -23.78 9.08
C VAL A 96 -15.34 -23.73 9.09
N ALA A 97 -16.01 -24.84 9.39
CA ALA A 97 -17.46 -24.91 9.47
C ALA A 97 -18.07 -23.98 10.53
N ALA A 98 -17.35 -23.73 11.63
CA ALA A 98 -17.80 -22.82 12.69
C ALA A 98 -17.79 -21.34 12.27
N ARG A 99 -17.01 -20.99 11.23
CA ARG A 99 -16.82 -19.62 10.74
C ARG A 99 -17.44 -19.36 9.38
N ALA A 100 -17.46 -20.34 8.49
CA ALA A 100 -17.96 -20.18 7.14
C ALA A 100 -19.40 -19.64 7.14
N ARG A 101 -19.67 -18.70 6.23
CA ARG A 101 -20.98 -18.11 5.98
C ARG A 101 -21.29 -18.32 4.51
N ASP A 102 -22.49 -18.81 4.23
CA ASP A 102 -22.95 -19.07 2.85
C ASP A 102 -21.97 -19.92 2.03
N GLY A 103 -21.28 -20.86 2.70
CA GLY A 103 -20.29 -21.73 2.06
C GLY A 103 -18.92 -21.11 1.82
N VAL A 104 -18.68 -19.86 2.23
CA VAL A 104 -17.42 -19.13 1.99
C VAL A 104 -16.63 -18.91 3.29
N ILE A 105 -15.31 -19.07 3.22
CA ILE A 105 -14.36 -18.68 4.26
C ILE A 105 -13.31 -17.71 3.70
N VAL A 106 -13.05 -16.64 4.44
CA VAL A 106 -12.00 -15.66 4.13
C VAL A 106 -10.76 -15.96 4.97
N VAL A 107 -9.60 -16.10 4.34
CA VAL A 107 -8.39 -16.54 5.03
C VAL A 107 -7.20 -15.66 4.66
N THR A 108 -6.45 -15.27 5.69
CA THR A 108 -5.10 -14.72 5.55
C THR A 108 -4.13 -15.45 6.48
N PHE A 109 -2.85 -15.15 6.38
CA PHE A 109 -1.80 -15.83 7.12
C PHE A 109 -0.54 -14.97 7.24
N GLY A 110 0.23 -15.18 8.30
CA GLY A 110 1.48 -14.44 8.50
C GLY A 110 2.26 -14.90 9.72
N ASN A 111 3.34 -14.20 10.01
CA ASN A 111 4.12 -14.35 11.23
C ASN A 111 3.97 -13.10 12.13
N TYR A 112 4.60 -13.11 13.29
CA TYR A 112 4.49 -12.05 14.29
C TYR A 112 4.91 -10.66 13.77
N ALA A 113 5.83 -10.58 12.80
CA ALA A 113 6.26 -9.31 12.22
C ALA A 113 5.11 -8.57 11.50
N PHE A 114 4.08 -9.28 11.06
CA PHE A 114 2.91 -8.74 10.39
C PHE A 114 1.67 -8.66 11.31
N LEU A 115 1.83 -8.76 12.64
CA LEU A 115 0.69 -8.68 13.57
C LEU A 115 -0.17 -7.44 13.35
N ASP A 116 0.45 -6.28 13.15
CA ASP A 116 -0.24 -5.00 12.90
C ASP A 116 -1.01 -4.97 11.58
N PHE A 117 -0.45 -5.53 10.50
CA PHE A 117 -1.14 -5.75 9.24
C PHE A 117 -2.33 -6.71 9.39
N ILE A 118 -2.17 -7.82 10.10
CA ILE A 118 -3.27 -8.78 10.37
C ILE A 118 -4.38 -8.07 11.16
N LEU A 119 -4.06 -7.30 12.18
CA LEU A 119 -5.07 -6.58 12.96
C LEU A 119 -5.78 -5.53 12.11
N THR A 120 -5.06 -4.85 11.22
CA THR A 120 -5.65 -3.94 10.22
C THR A 120 -6.63 -4.70 9.31
N TRP A 121 -6.20 -5.84 8.75
CA TRP A 121 -7.02 -6.67 7.88
C TRP A 121 -8.29 -7.18 8.56
N VAL A 122 -8.18 -7.73 9.77
CA VAL A 122 -9.34 -8.19 10.55
C VAL A 122 -10.28 -7.02 10.84
N ARG A 123 -9.73 -5.84 11.19
CA ARG A 123 -10.53 -4.68 11.54
C ARG A 123 -11.41 -4.23 10.37
N HIS A 124 -10.82 -4.07 9.19
CA HIS A 124 -11.53 -3.71 7.96
C HIS A 124 -12.66 -4.69 7.63
N LEU A 125 -12.39 -6.00 7.65
CA LEU A 125 -13.44 -7.00 7.41
C LEU A 125 -14.55 -6.94 8.45
N THR A 126 -14.22 -6.81 9.74
CA THR A 126 -15.26 -6.73 10.78
C THR A 126 -16.10 -5.47 10.70
N ASP A 127 -15.51 -4.33 10.32
CA ASP A 127 -16.25 -3.07 10.10
C ASP A 127 -17.18 -3.17 8.88
N LEU A 128 -16.85 -4.03 7.91
CA LEU A 128 -17.68 -4.39 6.76
C LEU A 128 -18.73 -5.48 7.04
N GLY A 129 -18.82 -5.95 8.30
CA GLY A 129 -19.75 -7.02 8.70
C GLY A 129 -19.34 -8.43 8.22
N VAL A 130 -18.08 -8.62 7.82
CA VAL A 130 -17.54 -9.90 7.36
C VAL A 130 -16.89 -10.63 8.53
N ASP A 131 -17.59 -11.62 9.10
CA ASP A 131 -17.15 -12.38 10.28
C ASP A 131 -16.66 -13.81 9.96
N ASN A 132 -16.81 -14.26 8.71
CA ASN A 132 -16.38 -15.56 8.21
C ASN A 132 -14.90 -15.61 7.89
N LEU A 133 -14.07 -15.21 8.86
CA LEU A 133 -12.62 -15.15 8.71
C LEU A 133 -11.87 -16.13 9.61
N LEU A 134 -10.69 -16.57 9.14
CA LEU A 134 -9.70 -17.34 9.88
C LEU A 134 -8.29 -16.84 9.54
N VAL A 135 -7.41 -16.78 10.55
CA VAL A 135 -6.00 -16.41 10.36
C VAL A 135 -5.09 -17.60 10.61
N GLY A 136 -4.22 -17.91 9.64
CA GLY A 136 -3.14 -18.88 9.80
C GLY A 136 -1.92 -18.25 10.46
N ALA A 137 -1.58 -18.68 11.68
CA ALA A 137 -0.37 -18.24 12.35
C ALA A 137 0.81 -19.15 11.98
N MET A 138 1.88 -18.55 11.47
CA MET A 138 3.13 -19.24 11.10
C MET A 138 4.08 -19.46 12.29
N ASP A 139 3.81 -18.81 13.41
CA ASP A 139 4.58 -18.94 14.65
C ASP A 139 3.69 -18.85 15.89
N THR A 140 4.21 -19.36 17.01
CA THR A 140 3.45 -19.48 18.27
C THR A 140 3.22 -18.14 18.98
N LYS A 141 4.06 -17.13 18.71
CA LYS A 141 3.91 -15.79 19.28
C LYS A 141 2.72 -15.09 18.64
N LEU A 142 2.62 -15.10 17.32
CA LEU A 142 1.44 -14.59 16.61
C LEU A 142 0.16 -15.34 17.03
N LEU A 143 0.20 -16.68 17.06
CA LEU A 143 -0.92 -17.52 17.47
C LEU A 143 -1.49 -17.07 18.83
N ARG A 144 -0.61 -16.91 19.82
CA ARG A 144 -0.98 -16.49 21.17
C ARG A 144 -1.59 -15.10 21.17
N GLU A 145 -0.96 -14.16 20.47
CA GLU A 145 -1.36 -12.75 20.45
C GLU A 145 -2.72 -12.55 19.78
N LEU A 146 -3.00 -13.26 18.68
CA LEU A 146 -4.30 -13.25 18.01
C LEU A 146 -5.38 -13.91 18.88
N TYR A 147 -5.10 -15.07 19.48
CA TYR A 147 -6.05 -15.75 20.37
C TYR A 147 -6.47 -14.87 21.55
N LEU A 148 -5.51 -14.20 22.20
CA LEU A 148 -5.75 -13.30 23.32
C LEU A 148 -6.53 -12.04 22.93
N ARG A 149 -6.41 -11.57 21.68
CA ARG A 149 -7.17 -10.42 21.15
C ARG A 149 -8.57 -10.77 20.66
N GLY A 150 -8.99 -12.03 20.72
CA GLY A 150 -10.30 -12.41 20.20
C GLY A 150 -10.32 -12.76 18.72
N VAL A 151 -9.16 -12.85 18.05
CA VAL A 151 -9.10 -13.13 16.60
C VAL A 151 -9.15 -14.64 16.35
N PRO A 152 -9.98 -15.14 15.40
CA PRO A 152 -10.03 -16.54 15.01
C PRO A 152 -8.71 -16.97 14.36
N VAL A 153 -8.01 -17.92 14.98
CA VAL A 153 -6.64 -18.28 14.58
C VAL A 153 -6.39 -19.78 14.67
N PHE A 154 -5.56 -20.30 13.77
CA PHE A 154 -5.04 -21.67 13.80
C PHE A 154 -3.53 -21.70 13.61
N ASP A 155 -2.90 -22.78 14.05
CA ASP A 155 -1.48 -23.04 13.90
C ASP A 155 -1.22 -23.70 12.54
N MET A 156 -0.40 -23.06 11.69
CA MET A 156 0.02 -23.63 10.41
C MET A 156 1.08 -24.73 10.57
N GLY A 157 1.76 -24.80 11.72
CA GLY A 157 2.81 -25.78 11.97
C GLY A 157 4.14 -25.49 11.27
N SER A 158 4.28 -24.34 10.58
CA SER A 158 5.45 -23.98 9.77
C SER A 158 6.67 -23.57 10.61
N ARG A 159 6.46 -23.10 11.85
CA ARG A 159 7.50 -22.65 12.81
C ARG A 159 8.47 -21.64 12.18
N MET A 160 7.90 -20.65 11.49
CA MET A 160 8.69 -19.60 10.84
C MET A 160 9.32 -18.64 11.86
N ALA A 161 10.33 -17.90 11.38
CA ALA A 161 10.97 -16.82 12.11
C ALA A 161 9.94 -15.73 12.48
N THR A 162 10.16 -15.03 13.60
CA THR A 162 9.23 -13.99 14.06
C THR A 162 9.54 -12.61 13.46
N GLU A 163 10.63 -12.51 12.72
CA GLU A 163 11.12 -11.32 12.04
C GLU A 163 10.54 -11.23 10.62
N ASP A 164 10.56 -10.03 10.04
CA ASP A 164 10.22 -9.83 8.64
C ASP A 164 11.26 -10.54 7.76
N ALA A 165 10.77 -11.36 6.83
CA ALA A 165 11.60 -12.10 5.89
C ALA A 165 12.28 -11.19 4.86
N GLY A 166 11.70 -10.02 4.57
CA GLY A 166 12.11 -9.15 3.47
C GLY A 166 11.73 -9.71 2.10
N TRP A 167 11.24 -8.84 1.21
CA TRP A 167 10.79 -9.24 -0.12
C TRP A 167 11.89 -9.93 -0.95
N GLY A 168 11.54 -11.00 -1.65
CA GLY A 168 12.44 -11.75 -2.53
C GLY A 168 13.52 -12.58 -1.82
N SER A 169 13.54 -12.63 -0.49
CA SER A 169 14.51 -13.44 0.27
C SER A 169 14.17 -14.94 0.21
N PRO A 170 15.14 -15.84 0.52
CA PRO A 170 14.86 -17.28 0.66
C PRO A 170 13.74 -17.57 1.68
N THR A 171 13.69 -16.80 2.77
CA THR A 171 12.64 -16.93 3.80
C THR A 171 11.28 -16.47 3.27
N PHE A 172 11.24 -15.43 2.42
CA PHE A 172 10.02 -14.99 1.74
C PHE A 172 9.49 -16.07 0.78
N HIS A 173 10.36 -16.68 -0.03
CA HIS A 173 9.95 -17.82 -0.88
C HIS A 173 9.41 -18.99 -0.04
N LYS A 174 10.01 -19.25 1.12
CA LYS A 174 9.48 -20.25 2.06
C LYS A 174 8.09 -19.88 2.59
N MET A 175 7.83 -18.61 2.93
CA MET A 175 6.49 -18.15 3.34
C MET A 175 5.46 -18.30 2.22
N GLY A 176 5.83 -17.97 0.97
CA GLY A 176 4.95 -18.14 -0.19
C GLY A 176 4.49 -19.60 -0.37
N ARG A 177 5.36 -20.59 -0.09
CA ARG A 177 4.97 -22.01 -0.14
C ARG A 177 3.92 -22.41 0.88
N GLU A 178 3.97 -21.82 2.07
CA GLU A 178 2.99 -22.09 3.12
C GLU A 178 1.57 -21.69 2.67
N LYS A 179 1.42 -20.66 1.83
CA LYS A 179 0.14 -20.32 1.18
C LYS A 179 -0.35 -21.44 0.29
N VAL A 180 0.53 -21.97 -0.57
CA VAL A 180 0.17 -23.07 -1.49
C VAL A 180 -0.24 -24.33 -0.72
N LEU A 181 0.51 -24.67 0.34
CA LEU A 181 0.19 -25.78 1.23
C LEU A 181 -1.18 -25.58 1.92
N LEU A 182 -1.44 -24.35 2.39
CA LEU A 182 -2.70 -24.00 3.05
C LEU A 182 -3.90 -24.09 2.11
N ILE A 183 -3.80 -23.54 0.89
CA ILE A 183 -4.86 -23.65 -0.13
C ILE A 183 -5.15 -25.12 -0.43
N ASN A 184 -4.11 -25.93 -0.67
CA ASN A 184 -4.28 -27.37 -0.92
C ASN A 184 -4.91 -28.12 0.28
N ALA A 185 -4.71 -27.65 1.51
CA ALA A 185 -5.32 -28.24 2.70
C ALA A 185 -6.79 -27.83 2.91
N LEU A 186 -7.16 -26.59 2.53
CA LEU A 186 -8.49 -26.03 2.74
C LEU A 186 -9.51 -26.47 1.68
N LEU A 187 -9.14 -26.51 0.39
CA LEU A 187 -10.08 -26.84 -0.69
C LEU A 187 -10.80 -28.20 -0.51
N PRO A 188 -10.14 -29.27 0.00
CA PRO A 188 -10.83 -30.54 0.29
C PRO A 188 -11.92 -30.46 1.36
N PHE A 189 -11.97 -29.41 2.19
CA PHE A 189 -13.04 -29.24 3.18
C PHE A 189 -14.40 -28.90 2.57
N GLY A 190 -14.42 -28.49 1.30
CA GLY A 190 -15.64 -28.26 0.52
C GLY A 190 -16.26 -26.87 0.67
N TYR A 191 -15.48 -25.88 1.11
CA TYR A 191 -15.89 -24.47 1.19
C TYR A 191 -15.23 -23.66 0.08
N GLU A 192 -15.88 -22.60 -0.38
CA GLU A 192 -15.23 -21.58 -1.18
C GLU A 192 -14.21 -20.82 -0.31
N LEU A 193 -13.05 -20.54 -0.88
CA LEU A 193 -11.92 -19.95 -0.17
C LEU A 193 -11.57 -18.60 -0.81
N LEU A 194 -11.75 -17.50 -0.09
CA LEU A 194 -11.13 -16.23 -0.42
C LEU A 194 -9.80 -16.12 0.35
N MET A 195 -8.71 -16.37 -0.35
CA MET A 195 -7.35 -16.30 0.18
C MET A 195 -6.73 -14.95 -0.17
N CYS A 196 -6.11 -14.29 0.80
CA CYS A 196 -5.34 -13.08 0.54
C CYS A 196 -4.04 -12.98 1.36
N ASP A 197 -3.07 -12.27 0.80
CA ASP A 197 -1.87 -11.89 1.54
C ASP A 197 -2.23 -10.95 2.71
N THR A 198 -1.34 -10.83 3.69
CA THR A 198 -1.61 -10.05 4.92
C THR A 198 -1.44 -8.54 4.70
N ASP A 199 -0.70 -8.14 3.67
CA ASP A 199 -0.36 -6.76 3.34
C ASP A 199 -1.34 -6.13 2.32
N MET A 200 -2.60 -6.53 2.40
CA MET A 200 -3.72 -5.92 1.68
C MET A 200 -4.84 -5.53 2.65
N VAL A 201 -5.70 -4.60 2.22
CA VAL A 201 -6.86 -4.14 2.99
C VAL A 201 -8.14 -4.21 2.17
N TRP A 202 -9.24 -4.59 2.81
CA TRP A 202 -10.59 -4.62 2.22
C TRP A 202 -11.31 -3.30 2.51
N LEU A 203 -11.85 -2.67 1.47
CA LEU A 203 -12.59 -1.39 1.57
C LEU A 203 -14.10 -1.56 1.38
N LYS A 204 -14.52 -2.69 0.81
CA LYS A 204 -15.91 -3.08 0.60
C LYS A 204 -16.05 -4.59 0.79
N ASN A 205 -17.21 -5.06 1.22
CA ASN A 205 -17.46 -6.49 1.36
C ASN A 205 -17.30 -7.17 -0.02
N PRO A 206 -16.31 -8.07 -0.22
CA PRO A 206 -16.02 -8.64 -1.53
C PRO A 206 -16.98 -9.77 -1.92
N LEU A 207 -17.67 -10.39 -0.97
CA LEU A 207 -18.44 -11.61 -1.22
C LEU A 207 -19.58 -11.41 -2.25
N PRO A 208 -20.37 -10.31 -2.20
CA PRO A 208 -21.39 -10.06 -3.22
C PRO A 208 -20.81 -9.87 -4.63
N TYR A 209 -19.61 -9.29 -4.75
CA TYR A 209 -18.96 -9.11 -6.06
C TYR A 209 -18.52 -10.46 -6.64
N LEU A 210 -17.87 -11.30 -5.82
CA LEU A 210 -17.42 -12.63 -6.24
C LEU A 210 -18.59 -13.54 -6.62
N ALA A 211 -19.74 -13.39 -5.95
CA ALA A 211 -20.97 -14.13 -6.22
C ALA A 211 -21.60 -13.81 -7.59
N ARG A 212 -21.22 -12.72 -8.26
CA ARG A 212 -21.70 -12.41 -9.63
C ARG A 212 -21.22 -13.40 -10.68
N TYR A 213 -20.15 -14.15 -10.37
CA TYR A 213 -19.50 -15.07 -11.30
C TYR A 213 -19.59 -16.52 -10.78
N PRO A 214 -20.78 -17.13 -10.69
CA PRO A 214 -20.97 -18.46 -10.08
C PRO A 214 -20.25 -19.58 -10.84
N ASP A 215 -19.99 -19.38 -12.13
CA ASP A 215 -19.32 -20.37 -12.98
C ASP A 215 -17.79 -20.37 -12.87
N ALA A 216 -17.17 -19.35 -12.29
CA ALA A 216 -15.71 -19.32 -12.15
C ALA A 216 -15.22 -20.46 -11.23
N ASP A 217 -14.16 -21.16 -11.61
CA ASP A 217 -13.47 -22.05 -10.67
C ASP A 217 -12.52 -21.23 -9.78
N LEU A 218 -11.95 -20.17 -10.35
CA LEU A 218 -10.96 -19.30 -9.76
C LEU A 218 -11.14 -17.85 -10.24
N LEU A 219 -11.15 -16.91 -9.30
CA LEU A 219 -10.98 -15.47 -9.59
C LEU A 219 -9.64 -15.00 -9.03
N THR A 220 -8.89 -14.26 -9.84
CA THR A 220 -7.49 -13.92 -9.59
C THR A 220 -7.23 -12.42 -9.70
N SER A 221 -6.58 -11.77 -8.73
CA SER A 221 -6.02 -10.41 -8.95
C SER A 221 -4.87 -10.43 -9.95
N SER A 222 -4.47 -9.26 -10.46
CA SER A 222 -3.34 -9.13 -11.38
C SER A 222 -2.40 -7.99 -10.99
N ASP A 223 -1.17 -8.05 -11.50
CA ASP A 223 -0.19 -6.96 -11.48
C ASP A 223 -0.40 -6.00 -12.68
N GLN A 224 -1.62 -5.97 -13.22
CA GLN A 224 -2.02 -5.06 -14.29
C GLN A 224 -2.03 -3.61 -13.77
N VAL A 225 -1.46 -2.70 -14.57
CA VAL A 225 -1.42 -1.26 -14.25
C VAL A 225 -2.11 -0.38 -15.31
N ILE A 226 -2.47 -0.96 -16.46
CA ILE A 226 -3.24 -0.33 -17.52
C ILE A 226 -4.65 -0.92 -17.47
N PRO A 227 -5.72 -0.12 -17.30
CA PRO A 227 -7.07 -0.66 -17.22
C PRO A 227 -7.45 -1.33 -18.55
N THR A 228 -7.94 -2.57 -18.53
CA THR A 228 -8.53 -3.19 -19.73
C THR A 228 -10.05 -2.99 -19.79
N VAL A 229 -10.64 -2.60 -18.66
CA VAL A 229 -12.04 -2.20 -18.52
C VAL A 229 -12.14 -0.89 -17.74
N THR A 230 -13.23 -0.13 -17.95
CA THR A 230 -13.47 1.17 -17.29
C THR A 230 -14.62 1.13 -16.28
N ASP A 231 -15.27 -0.03 -16.15
CA ASP A 231 -16.35 -0.29 -15.21
C ASP A 231 -15.91 -1.33 -14.15
N ASP A 232 -16.86 -2.01 -13.53
CA ASP A 232 -16.62 -3.03 -12.50
C ASP A 232 -16.68 -4.47 -13.05
N ASN A 233 -16.62 -4.70 -14.36
CA ASN A 233 -16.51 -6.05 -14.92
C ASN A 233 -15.13 -6.67 -14.64
N LEU A 234 -14.96 -7.98 -14.89
CA LEU A 234 -13.61 -8.57 -14.88
C LEU A 234 -12.72 -7.93 -15.95
N GLU A 235 -11.40 -7.99 -15.77
CA GLU A 235 -10.49 -7.57 -16.83
C GLU A 235 -10.79 -8.34 -18.12
N ASN A 236 -10.66 -7.67 -19.26
CA ASN A 236 -10.55 -8.34 -20.55
C ASN A 236 -9.25 -9.13 -20.56
N TRP A 237 -9.35 -10.43 -20.26
CA TRP A 237 -8.23 -11.36 -20.18
C TRP A 237 -7.37 -11.41 -21.45
N ARG A 238 -7.88 -10.96 -22.62
CA ARG A 238 -7.12 -10.86 -23.87
C ARG A 238 -6.13 -9.69 -23.88
N GLU A 239 -6.37 -8.68 -23.05
CA GLU A 239 -5.59 -7.45 -22.95
C GLU A 239 -4.77 -7.37 -21.65
N VAL A 240 -4.95 -8.33 -20.73
CA VAL A 240 -4.14 -8.45 -19.52
C VAL A 240 -2.70 -8.78 -19.92
N THR A 241 -1.78 -7.91 -19.55
CA THR A 241 -0.33 -8.06 -19.81
C THR A 241 0.46 -8.26 -18.52
N GLY A 242 -0.09 -7.84 -17.37
CA GLY A 242 0.45 -8.11 -16.05
C GLY A 242 0.32 -9.58 -15.66
N ALA A 243 1.23 -10.06 -14.81
CA ALA A 243 1.13 -11.38 -14.21
C ALA A 243 -0.14 -11.49 -13.36
N PHE A 244 -0.68 -12.70 -13.22
CA PHE A 244 -1.68 -12.96 -12.18
C PHE A 244 -1.01 -12.85 -10.81
N ASN A 245 -1.52 -11.92 -10.01
CA ASN A 245 -0.97 -11.59 -8.70
C ASN A 245 -1.60 -12.50 -7.66
N ILE A 246 -0.79 -13.27 -6.94
CA ILE A 246 -1.26 -14.29 -5.98
C ILE A 246 -1.66 -13.79 -4.60
N GLY A 247 -1.95 -12.50 -4.48
CA GLY A 247 -2.31 -11.84 -3.22
C GLY A 247 -3.81 -11.73 -2.94
N ILE A 248 -4.70 -11.90 -3.92
CA ILE A 248 -6.15 -11.92 -3.71
C ILE A 248 -6.82 -12.93 -4.64
N PHE A 249 -7.11 -14.14 -4.16
CA PHE A 249 -7.72 -15.22 -4.94
C PHE A 249 -8.98 -15.80 -4.31
N HIS A 250 -10.03 -15.95 -5.10
CA HIS A 250 -11.22 -16.71 -4.71
C HIS A 250 -11.25 -18.05 -5.44
N TRP A 251 -11.30 -19.13 -4.66
CA TRP A 251 -11.31 -20.50 -5.15
C TRP A 251 -12.64 -21.17 -4.83
N ARG A 252 -13.26 -21.79 -5.83
CA ARG A 252 -14.33 -22.77 -5.59
C ARG A 252 -13.73 -24.16 -5.41
N PRO A 253 -14.31 -25.01 -4.54
CA PRO A 253 -13.79 -26.36 -4.26
C PRO A 253 -14.18 -27.37 -5.36
N THR A 254 -14.04 -26.97 -6.62
CA THR A 254 -14.31 -27.81 -7.80
C THR A 254 -13.13 -28.75 -8.04
N GLU A 255 -13.35 -29.82 -8.81
CA GLU A 255 -12.28 -30.76 -9.14
C GLU A 255 -11.12 -30.13 -9.95
N PRO A 256 -11.36 -29.22 -10.92
CA PRO A 256 -10.29 -28.43 -11.53
C PRO A 256 -9.45 -27.62 -10.53
N SER A 257 -10.09 -26.88 -9.62
CA SER A 257 -9.41 -26.07 -8.61
C SER A 257 -8.55 -26.91 -7.65
N LYS A 258 -9.08 -28.05 -7.17
CA LYS A 258 -8.32 -28.97 -6.31
C LYS A 258 -7.10 -29.55 -7.04
N ARG A 259 -7.25 -29.90 -8.32
CA ARG A 259 -6.14 -30.39 -9.15
C ARG A 259 -5.07 -29.32 -9.35
N LEU A 260 -5.45 -28.10 -9.73
CA LEU A 260 -4.51 -27.00 -9.87
C LEU A 260 -3.76 -26.72 -8.56
N ALA A 261 -4.45 -26.65 -7.42
CA ALA A 261 -3.81 -26.43 -6.13
C ALA A 261 -2.82 -27.54 -5.75
N LYS A 262 -3.15 -28.79 -6.06
CA LYS A 262 -2.25 -29.94 -5.86
C LYS A 262 -1.02 -29.85 -6.78
N ASP A 263 -1.21 -29.59 -8.07
CA ASP A 263 -0.12 -29.50 -9.03
C ASP A 263 0.80 -28.31 -8.73
N TRP A 264 0.22 -27.19 -8.32
CA TRP A 264 0.98 -26.01 -7.87
C TRP A 264 1.83 -26.34 -6.65
N LYS A 265 1.25 -27.02 -5.65
CA LYS A 265 1.99 -27.51 -4.48
C LYS A 265 3.14 -28.43 -4.89
N ASP A 266 2.87 -29.44 -5.71
CA ASP A 266 3.87 -30.42 -6.10
C ASP A 266 5.00 -29.75 -6.90
N LEU A 267 4.68 -28.75 -7.74
CA LEU A 267 5.66 -27.96 -8.49
C LEU A 267 6.54 -27.11 -7.57
N VAL A 268 5.98 -26.32 -6.64
CA VAL A 268 6.78 -25.46 -5.74
C VAL A 268 7.59 -26.26 -4.71
N LEU A 269 7.19 -27.51 -4.42
CA LEU A 269 7.98 -28.42 -3.58
C LEU A 269 9.07 -29.17 -4.37
N SER A 270 8.99 -29.19 -5.71
CA SER A 270 9.98 -29.86 -6.55
C SER A 270 11.26 -29.03 -6.78
N ASP A 271 11.17 -27.71 -6.68
CA ASP A 271 12.31 -26.79 -6.81
C ASP A 271 12.25 -25.66 -5.78
N ASP A 272 13.26 -25.67 -4.91
CA ASP A 272 13.40 -24.70 -3.83
C ASP A 272 13.72 -23.27 -4.30
N LYS A 273 13.98 -23.06 -5.59
CA LYS A 273 14.24 -21.73 -6.17
C LYS A 273 13.03 -21.16 -6.89
N LEU A 274 12.01 -21.98 -7.15
CA LEU A 274 10.84 -21.53 -7.87
C LEU A 274 9.99 -20.62 -7.00
N TRP A 275 9.69 -19.43 -7.52
CA TRP A 275 8.78 -18.48 -6.88
C TRP A 275 7.33 -18.95 -7.09
N ASP A 276 6.52 -18.93 -6.03
CA ASP A 276 5.15 -19.43 -6.01
C ASP A 276 4.25 -18.71 -7.03
N GLN A 277 4.41 -17.39 -7.20
CA GLN A 277 3.66 -16.62 -8.20
C GLN A 277 4.00 -17.05 -9.62
N ASN A 278 5.28 -17.23 -9.94
CA ASN A 278 5.71 -17.69 -11.26
C ASN A 278 5.20 -19.11 -11.52
N ALA A 279 5.33 -20.02 -10.53
CA ALA A 279 4.81 -21.38 -10.63
C ALA A 279 3.29 -21.40 -10.89
N PHE A 280 2.53 -20.52 -10.23
CA PHE A 280 1.10 -20.38 -10.46
C PHE A 280 0.81 -19.88 -11.87
N ASN A 281 1.48 -18.82 -12.32
CA ASN A 281 1.32 -18.28 -13.66
C ASN A 281 1.69 -19.32 -14.72
N ASP A 282 2.77 -20.08 -14.53
CA ASP A 282 3.17 -21.15 -15.46
C ASP A 282 2.12 -22.26 -15.56
N LEU A 283 1.37 -22.55 -14.49
CA LEU A 283 0.30 -23.56 -14.52
C LEU A 283 -1.02 -22.99 -15.04
N ALA A 284 -1.41 -21.82 -14.57
CA ALA A 284 -2.62 -21.13 -15.03
C ALA A 284 -2.52 -20.78 -16.52
N HIS A 285 -1.34 -20.29 -16.97
CA HIS A 285 -1.05 -19.88 -18.34
C HIS A 285 -0.32 -20.92 -19.21
N LYS A 286 -0.75 -22.17 -19.15
CA LYS A 286 -0.51 -23.11 -20.24
C LYS A 286 -1.74 -23.12 -21.15
N ILE A 287 -1.69 -22.23 -22.15
CA ILE A 287 -2.63 -22.04 -23.29
C ILE A 287 -4.07 -21.70 -22.87
N PHE A 288 -4.51 -20.47 -23.15
CA PHE A 288 -5.92 -20.10 -23.02
C PHE A 288 -6.77 -20.86 -24.04
N GLY A 289 -7.87 -21.42 -23.55
CA GLY A 289 -8.92 -22.03 -24.34
C GLY A 289 -9.94 -21.02 -24.83
N GLN A 290 -11.15 -21.50 -25.09
CA GLN A 290 -12.27 -20.67 -25.53
C GLN A 290 -12.81 -19.82 -24.35
N PRO A 291 -13.48 -18.69 -24.62
CA PRO A 291 -14.28 -18.02 -23.61
C PRO A 291 -15.37 -18.96 -23.07
N VAL A 292 -15.79 -18.76 -21.83
CA VAL A 292 -16.91 -19.52 -21.24
C VAL A 292 -18.22 -19.07 -21.90
N GLU A 293 -19.03 -20.03 -22.35
CA GLU A 293 -20.30 -19.75 -23.04
C GLU A 293 -21.23 -18.89 -22.16
N GLY A 294 -21.72 -17.78 -22.71
CA GLY A 294 -22.58 -16.83 -21.99
C GLY A 294 -21.86 -15.95 -20.96
N GLN A 295 -20.55 -16.12 -20.73
CA GLN A 295 -19.73 -15.32 -19.81
C GLN A 295 -18.38 -14.98 -20.47
N GLY A 296 -18.42 -14.00 -21.38
CA GLY A 296 -17.25 -13.62 -22.20
C GLY A 296 -16.02 -13.14 -21.42
N ASP A 297 -16.23 -12.74 -20.16
CA ASP A 297 -15.20 -12.24 -19.25
C ASP A 297 -14.50 -13.36 -18.47
N LEU A 298 -14.99 -14.61 -18.61
CA LEU A 298 -14.31 -15.82 -18.14
C LEU A 298 -13.63 -16.56 -19.30
N VAL A 299 -12.52 -17.21 -18.99
CA VAL A 299 -11.73 -17.98 -19.96
C VAL A 299 -11.39 -19.36 -19.41
N TYR A 300 -11.37 -20.35 -20.30
CA TYR A 300 -10.80 -21.65 -19.96
C TYR A 300 -9.26 -21.57 -19.91
N SER A 301 -8.67 -21.89 -18.77
CA SER A 301 -7.23 -21.92 -18.48
C SER A 301 -6.80 -23.31 -18.03
N TYR A 302 -5.50 -23.51 -17.76
CA TYR A 302 -4.96 -24.78 -17.25
C TYR A 302 -5.37 -25.96 -18.17
N ASP A 303 -4.91 -25.91 -19.41
CA ASP A 303 -5.23 -26.86 -20.49
C ASP A 303 -6.74 -27.02 -20.75
N GLY A 304 -7.49 -25.93 -20.65
CA GLY A 304 -8.93 -25.93 -20.89
C GLY A 304 -9.79 -26.54 -19.77
N LYS A 305 -9.20 -26.79 -18.58
CA LYS A 305 -9.88 -27.50 -17.49
C LYS A 305 -10.47 -26.58 -16.43
N LEU A 306 -9.95 -25.35 -16.30
CA LEU A 306 -10.30 -24.39 -15.24
C LEU A 306 -10.99 -23.17 -15.85
N LYS A 307 -12.13 -22.74 -15.31
CA LYS A 307 -12.75 -21.46 -15.64
C LYS A 307 -12.13 -20.35 -14.79
N LEU A 308 -11.39 -19.45 -15.42
CA LEU A 308 -10.66 -18.38 -14.78
C LEU A 308 -11.30 -17.02 -15.08
N GLY A 309 -11.35 -16.15 -14.08
CA GLY A 309 -11.65 -14.73 -14.24
C GLY A 309 -10.60 -13.86 -13.56
N VAL A 310 -10.31 -12.68 -14.13
CA VAL A 310 -9.30 -11.75 -13.61
C VAL A 310 -9.98 -10.55 -12.99
N LEU A 311 -9.74 -10.31 -11.71
CA LEU A 311 -10.31 -9.19 -10.98
C LEU A 311 -9.76 -7.86 -11.53
N PRO A 312 -10.63 -6.84 -11.76
CA PRO A 312 -10.23 -5.57 -12.32
C PRO A 312 -9.32 -4.78 -11.38
N ALA A 313 -8.14 -4.39 -11.87
CA ALA A 313 -7.14 -3.60 -11.16
C ALA A 313 -7.65 -2.19 -10.77
N SER A 314 -8.72 -1.73 -11.40
CA SER A 314 -9.40 -0.47 -11.07
C SER A 314 -10.09 -0.49 -9.70
N ILE A 315 -10.51 -1.65 -9.20
CA ILE A 315 -11.22 -1.79 -7.91
C ILE A 315 -10.65 -2.88 -6.99
N PHE A 316 -9.88 -3.83 -7.50
CA PHE A 316 -9.00 -4.71 -6.73
C PHE A 316 -7.56 -4.21 -6.91
N CYS A 317 -7.29 -3.04 -6.33
CA CYS A 317 -6.16 -2.23 -6.71
C CYS A 317 -4.83 -2.80 -6.20
N SER A 318 -3.82 -2.76 -7.06
CA SER A 318 -2.41 -2.75 -6.65
C SER A 318 -2.03 -1.40 -6.03
N GLY A 319 -0.85 -1.31 -5.43
CA GLY A 319 -0.39 -0.03 -4.90
C GLY A 319 -0.16 1.03 -5.96
N HIS A 320 0.25 0.65 -7.17
CA HIS A 320 0.42 1.60 -8.27
C HIS A 320 -0.94 2.18 -8.70
N THR A 321 -1.92 1.32 -8.95
CA THR A 321 -3.27 1.73 -9.39
C THR A 321 -4.03 2.52 -8.32
N TYR A 322 -3.82 2.22 -7.03
CA TYR A 322 -4.47 2.95 -5.92
C TYR A 322 -3.76 4.25 -5.54
N PHE A 323 -2.46 4.19 -5.22
CA PHE A 323 -1.74 5.31 -4.59
C PHE A 323 -1.08 6.26 -5.61
N VAL A 324 -0.67 5.76 -6.78
CA VAL A 324 0.02 6.57 -7.79
C VAL A 324 -0.97 7.10 -8.83
N GLN A 325 -1.74 6.20 -9.43
CA GLN A 325 -2.72 6.58 -10.46
C GLN A 325 -4.02 7.14 -9.85
N GLY A 326 -4.43 6.65 -8.68
CA GLY A 326 -5.79 6.90 -8.18
C GLY A 326 -6.85 6.47 -9.19
N MET A 327 -6.63 5.33 -9.85
CA MET A 327 -7.40 4.87 -11.02
C MET A 327 -8.90 4.86 -10.75
N TYR A 328 -9.33 4.31 -9.61
CA TYR A 328 -10.73 4.29 -9.18
C TYR A 328 -11.37 5.68 -9.12
N LYS A 329 -10.63 6.72 -8.69
CA LYS A 329 -11.15 8.10 -8.64
C LYS A 329 -11.38 8.66 -10.03
N GLN A 330 -10.54 8.29 -10.99
CA GLN A 330 -10.64 8.77 -12.37
C GLN A 330 -11.74 8.07 -13.15
N LEU A 331 -12.02 6.81 -12.81
CA LEU A 331 -13.09 6.00 -13.39
C LEU A 331 -14.42 6.13 -12.62
N HIS A 332 -14.46 6.90 -11.54
CA HIS A 332 -15.63 7.06 -10.66
C HIS A 332 -16.13 5.74 -10.07
N LEU A 333 -15.20 4.86 -9.68
CA LEU A 333 -15.46 3.56 -9.09
C LEU A 333 -15.16 3.54 -7.58
N GLU A 334 -15.74 2.56 -6.90
CA GLU A 334 -15.45 2.25 -5.49
C GLU A 334 -14.54 1.02 -5.39
N PRO A 335 -13.34 1.14 -4.80
CA PRO A 335 -12.44 0.02 -4.65
C PRO A 335 -12.95 -0.99 -3.61
N TYR A 336 -12.79 -2.28 -3.91
CA TYR A 336 -13.01 -3.39 -2.99
C TYR A 336 -11.79 -3.68 -2.13
N ALA A 337 -10.60 -3.56 -2.71
CA ALA A 337 -9.35 -3.93 -2.05
C ALA A 337 -8.19 -3.05 -2.49
N VAL A 338 -7.20 -2.93 -1.61
CA VAL A 338 -5.89 -2.37 -1.94
C VAL A 338 -4.83 -3.34 -1.47
N HIS A 339 -4.09 -3.92 -2.40
CA HIS A 339 -2.92 -4.74 -2.13
C HIS A 339 -1.68 -3.86 -2.17
N THR A 340 -0.86 -3.91 -1.11
CA THR A 340 0.39 -3.16 -1.08
C THR A 340 1.50 -3.86 -1.89
N THR A 341 1.28 -3.93 -3.21
CA THR A 341 2.28 -4.21 -4.26
C THR A 341 2.70 -2.93 -4.99
N PHE A 342 3.86 -2.95 -5.65
CA PHE A 342 4.46 -1.75 -6.27
C PHE A 342 4.83 -0.63 -5.27
N GLN A 343 5.42 -0.96 -4.12
CA GLN A 343 5.93 0.00 -3.11
C GLN A 343 7.44 -0.13 -2.91
N TYR A 344 8.00 0.93 -2.36
CA TYR A 344 9.39 1.01 -1.92
C TYR A 344 9.48 0.85 -0.40
N ALA A 345 10.71 0.79 0.13
CA ALA A 345 11.00 0.72 1.56
C ALA A 345 10.41 -0.49 2.32
N GLY A 346 10.10 -1.60 1.62
CA GLY A 346 9.67 -2.86 2.25
C GLY A 346 8.41 -2.71 3.12
N THR A 347 8.32 -3.49 4.18
CA THR A 347 7.17 -3.51 5.11
C THR A 347 6.89 -2.14 5.74
N GLU A 348 7.94 -1.38 6.03
CA GLU A 348 7.81 -0.02 6.57
C GLU A 348 7.16 0.94 5.58
N GLY A 349 7.53 0.85 4.30
CA GLY A 349 6.90 1.63 3.23
C GLY A 349 5.44 1.22 2.99
N LYS A 350 5.14 -0.08 2.99
CA LYS A 350 3.76 -0.60 2.90
C LYS A 350 2.87 -0.06 4.01
N ARG A 351 3.35 -0.08 5.26
CA ARG A 351 2.64 0.49 6.41
C ARG A 351 2.41 1.98 6.23
N HIS A 352 3.43 2.70 5.78
CA HIS A 352 3.34 4.14 5.55
C HIS A 352 2.33 4.50 4.45
N ARG A 353 2.27 3.73 3.36
CA ARG A 353 1.27 3.91 2.28
C ARG A 353 -0.16 3.77 2.78
N LEU A 354 -0.41 2.73 3.58
CA LEU A 354 -1.73 2.53 4.18
C LEU A 354 -2.06 3.68 5.14
N ARG A 355 -1.08 4.19 5.90
CA ARG A 355 -1.28 5.38 6.75
C ARG A 355 -1.55 6.65 5.93
N GLU A 356 -0.82 6.91 4.85
CA GLU A 356 -1.07 8.03 3.93
C GLU A 356 -2.52 8.02 3.42
N ALA A 357 -3.06 6.83 3.13
CA ALA A 357 -4.46 6.66 2.75
C ALA A 357 -5.46 6.56 3.92
N MET A 358 -5.00 6.66 5.17
CA MET A 358 -5.78 6.49 6.41
C MET A 358 -6.46 5.10 6.52
N LEU A 359 -5.82 4.08 5.96
CA LEU A 359 -6.29 2.70 5.93
C LEU A 359 -5.59 1.78 6.95
N PHE A 360 -4.58 2.27 7.68
CA PHE A 360 -3.89 1.43 8.67
C PHE A 360 -4.55 1.54 10.06
N PHE A 361 -4.68 0.41 10.77
CA PHE A 361 -5.27 0.38 12.11
C PHE A 361 -4.18 0.61 13.18
N ASP A 362 -3.97 1.87 13.52
CA ASP A 362 -3.02 2.28 14.55
C ASP A 362 -3.62 2.29 15.96
N GLN A 363 -2.77 2.07 16.97
CA GLN A 363 -3.16 2.18 18.38
C GLN A 363 -3.33 3.65 18.79
N PRO A 364 -4.15 3.96 19.82
CA PRO A 364 -4.38 5.34 20.27
C PRO A 364 -3.10 6.15 20.56
N SER A 365 -2.04 5.50 21.05
CA SER A 365 -0.74 6.14 21.31
C SER A 365 -0.06 6.70 20.06
N TYR A 366 -0.40 6.22 18.87
CA TYR A 366 0.12 6.74 17.60
C TYR A 366 -0.28 8.21 17.37
N TYR A 367 -1.49 8.57 17.85
CA TYR A 367 -2.15 9.84 17.63
C TYR A 367 -1.87 10.91 18.72
N ASP A 368 -1.20 10.53 19.81
CA ASP A 368 -0.82 11.45 20.89
C ASP A 368 0.68 11.30 21.25
N SER A 369 1.54 11.85 20.39
CA SER A 369 2.98 11.89 20.64
C SER A 369 3.30 12.74 21.88
N PRO A 370 4.17 12.28 22.81
CA PRO A 370 4.48 13.01 24.04
C PRO A 370 4.99 14.45 23.84
N GLY A 371 5.80 14.69 22.80
CA GLY A 371 6.31 16.03 22.45
C GLY A 371 5.35 16.87 21.61
N GLY A 372 4.22 16.30 21.18
CA GLY A 372 3.34 16.88 20.18
C GLY A 372 3.95 16.86 18.77
N PHE A 373 3.28 17.57 17.87
CA PHE A 373 3.50 17.56 16.44
C PHE A 373 3.99 18.93 15.95
N LEU A 374 4.78 18.89 14.90
CA LEU A 374 5.18 20.04 14.09
C LEU A 374 4.71 19.80 12.66
N SER A 375 4.06 20.78 12.06
CA SER A 375 3.61 20.74 10.66
C SER A 375 3.90 22.08 9.98
N PHE A 376 3.75 22.13 8.66
CA PHE A 376 3.82 23.39 7.93
C PHE A 376 2.92 23.37 6.69
N LYS A 377 2.51 24.55 6.24
CA LYS A 377 1.79 24.72 4.98
C LYS A 377 2.81 24.70 3.83
N PRO A 378 2.83 23.66 2.96
CA PRO A 378 3.74 23.65 1.82
C PRO A 378 3.36 24.77 0.85
N ASN A 379 4.34 25.55 0.41
CA ASN A 379 4.13 26.62 -0.57
C ASN A 379 4.96 26.33 -1.81
N ILE A 380 4.40 25.63 -2.79
CA ILE A 380 5.09 25.31 -4.04
C ILE A 380 4.67 26.33 -5.12
N PRO A 381 5.62 27.05 -5.75
CA PRO A 381 5.33 27.90 -6.88
C PRO A 381 4.59 27.14 -7.98
N LYS A 382 3.49 27.71 -8.50
CA LYS A 382 2.69 27.10 -9.57
C LYS A 382 3.54 26.77 -10.81
N SER A 383 4.55 27.58 -11.10
CA SER A 383 5.48 27.33 -12.22
C SER A 383 6.24 26.02 -12.08
N LEU A 384 6.65 25.64 -10.87
CA LEU A 384 7.31 24.35 -10.62
C LEU A 384 6.36 23.15 -10.77
N LEU A 385 5.05 23.36 -10.65
CA LEU A 385 4.04 22.31 -10.82
C LEU A 385 3.55 22.18 -12.26
N LEU A 386 3.24 23.30 -12.92
CA LEU A 386 2.40 23.34 -14.11
C LEU A 386 3.12 23.80 -15.38
N ASP A 387 4.23 24.54 -15.26
CA ASP A 387 4.89 25.10 -16.45
C ASP A 387 5.84 24.08 -17.09
N GLY A 388 5.96 24.13 -18.42
CA GLY A 388 6.96 23.39 -19.19
C GLY A 388 6.73 21.88 -19.26
N ALA A 389 7.63 21.19 -19.99
CA ALA A 389 7.59 19.74 -20.12
C ALA A 389 7.96 19.03 -18.80
N HIS A 390 7.38 17.86 -18.58
CA HIS A 390 7.74 16.98 -17.47
C HIS A 390 9.00 16.18 -17.80
N THR A 391 10.17 16.79 -17.59
CA THR A 391 11.49 16.16 -17.74
C THR A 391 12.13 15.82 -16.38
N VAL A 392 13.24 15.09 -16.40
CA VAL A 392 14.07 14.81 -15.22
C VAL A 392 14.47 16.11 -14.52
N GLU A 393 14.90 17.13 -15.25
CA GLU A 393 15.30 18.43 -14.69
C GLU A 393 14.14 19.12 -13.99
N SER A 394 12.95 19.14 -14.62
CA SER A 394 11.76 19.74 -14.03
C SER A 394 11.27 18.99 -12.79
N HIS A 395 11.42 17.65 -12.79
CA HIS A 395 11.08 16.79 -11.66
C HIS A 395 11.97 17.09 -10.46
N PHE A 396 13.28 17.06 -10.66
CA PHE A 396 14.22 17.33 -9.58
C PHE A 396 14.12 18.78 -9.12
N ALA A 397 13.87 19.76 -10.00
CA ALA A 397 13.61 21.13 -9.56
C ALA A 397 12.41 21.23 -8.60
N LEU A 398 11.31 20.52 -8.89
CA LEU A 398 10.12 20.46 -8.03
C LEU A 398 10.41 19.74 -6.70
N VAL A 399 11.04 18.55 -6.74
CA VAL A 399 11.32 17.76 -5.54
C VAL A 399 12.35 18.46 -4.66
N ASN A 400 13.43 18.99 -5.23
CA ASN A 400 14.48 19.72 -4.52
C ASN A 400 13.96 20.95 -3.79
N TYR A 401 12.99 21.66 -4.37
CA TYR A 401 12.32 22.79 -3.74
C TYR A 401 11.56 22.37 -2.46
N GLN A 402 10.91 21.20 -2.49
CA GLN A 402 10.22 20.64 -1.33
C GLN A 402 11.21 20.07 -0.29
N LEU A 403 12.26 19.38 -0.74
CA LEU A 403 13.32 18.82 0.12
C LEU A 403 13.96 19.90 1.01
N LYS A 404 14.24 21.09 0.45
CA LYS A 404 14.82 22.20 1.23
C LYS A 404 13.93 22.62 2.40
N GLN A 405 12.61 22.67 2.20
CA GLN A 405 11.65 22.99 3.25
C GLN A 405 11.54 21.87 4.28
N ILE A 406 11.51 20.61 3.82
CA ILE A 406 11.44 19.44 4.70
C ILE A 406 12.71 19.31 5.54
N ARG A 407 13.89 19.59 4.97
CA ARG A 407 15.17 19.66 5.71
C ARG A 407 15.09 20.64 6.87
N THR A 408 14.56 21.83 6.64
CA THR A 408 14.34 22.84 7.70
C THR A 408 13.32 22.35 8.73
N ALA A 409 12.22 21.73 8.29
CA ALA A 409 11.21 21.19 9.18
C ALA A 409 11.76 20.08 10.09
N LEU A 410 12.59 19.16 9.54
CA LEU A 410 13.27 18.11 10.28
C LEU A 410 14.24 18.71 11.32
N ALA A 411 14.96 19.77 10.98
CA ALA A 411 15.88 20.45 11.90
C ALA A 411 15.12 21.05 13.09
N ILE A 412 14.03 21.79 12.83
CA ILE A 412 13.20 22.39 13.89
C ILE A 412 12.49 21.30 14.71
N ALA A 413 11.97 20.25 14.07
CA ALA A 413 11.33 19.12 14.76
C ALA A 413 12.31 18.42 15.72
N SER A 414 13.55 18.18 15.27
CA SER A 414 14.64 17.65 16.09
C SER A 414 14.95 18.57 17.28
N LEU A 415 15.10 19.88 17.04
CA LEU A 415 15.40 20.88 18.07
C LEU A 415 14.32 20.96 19.15
N LEU A 416 13.05 20.96 18.73
CA LEU A 416 11.89 21.09 19.60
C LEU A 416 11.41 19.74 20.17
N LYS A 417 12.05 18.63 19.78
CA LYS A 417 11.66 17.25 20.14
C LYS A 417 10.20 16.95 19.82
N ARG A 418 9.77 17.35 18.62
CA ARG A 418 8.41 17.14 18.10
C ARG A 418 8.40 16.14 16.96
N THR A 419 7.31 15.41 16.83
CA THR A 419 7.06 14.56 15.67
C THR A 419 6.72 15.43 14.46
N LEU A 420 7.45 15.28 13.35
CA LEU A 420 7.16 16.01 12.12
C LEU A 420 6.00 15.35 11.37
N VAL A 421 4.91 16.09 11.14
CA VAL A 421 3.92 15.71 10.12
C VAL A 421 4.50 16.12 8.77
N MET A 422 4.85 15.13 7.94
CA MET A 422 5.42 15.33 6.62
C MET A 422 4.42 16.08 5.72
N PRO A 423 4.85 16.97 4.82
CA PRO A 423 3.93 17.59 3.87
C PRO A 423 3.53 16.60 2.76
N PRO A 424 2.41 16.85 2.05
CA PRO A 424 2.15 16.17 0.79
C PRO A 424 3.29 16.45 -0.20
N LEU A 425 3.79 15.41 -0.88
CA LEU A 425 4.86 15.53 -1.87
C LEU A 425 4.31 15.54 -3.29
N TRP A 426 4.76 16.48 -4.10
CA TRP A 426 4.42 16.54 -5.51
C TRP A 426 5.58 16.08 -6.37
N CYS A 427 5.30 15.17 -7.31
CA CYS A 427 6.26 14.68 -8.29
C CYS A 427 5.74 14.90 -9.71
N ARG A 428 6.67 15.12 -10.64
CA ARG A 428 6.37 15.17 -12.08
C ARG A 428 6.56 13.82 -12.77
N LEU A 429 7.29 12.90 -12.17
CA LEU A 429 7.64 11.60 -12.77
C LEU A 429 7.40 10.52 -11.72
N ASP A 430 6.99 9.36 -12.19
CA ASP A 430 6.85 8.14 -11.42
C ASP A 430 8.21 7.59 -10.98
N ARG A 431 8.25 6.74 -9.96
CA ARG A 431 9.44 5.97 -9.58
C ARG A 431 9.16 4.51 -9.97
N MET A 432 10.08 3.89 -10.71
CA MET A 432 10.03 2.48 -11.11
C MET A 432 11.36 1.76 -10.81
N TRP A 433 11.45 0.44 -11.08
CA TRP A 433 12.69 -0.35 -10.92
C TRP A 433 13.52 -0.46 -12.20
N PHE A 434 13.10 0.19 -13.27
CA PHE A 434 13.70 0.10 -14.60
C PHE A 434 13.58 1.44 -15.34
N GLY A 435 14.30 1.62 -16.44
CA GLY A 435 14.23 2.83 -17.27
C GLY A 435 12.84 3.06 -17.86
N HIS A 436 12.30 4.28 -17.74
CA HIS A 436 10.95 4.61 -18.23
C HIS A 436 10.86 6.09 -18.67
N PRO A 437 9.86 6.46 -19.51
CA PRO A 437 9.77 7.82 -20.07
C PRO A 437 9.20 8.86 -19.10
N GLY A 438 9.28 8.61 -17.79
CA GLY A 438 8.73 9.47 -16.74
C GLY A 438 7.42 8.96 -16.13
N VAL A 439 6.49 8.47 -16.94
CA VAL A 439 5.30 7.70 -16.50
C VAL A 439 5.14 6.50 -17.44
N MET A 440 4.59 5.39 -16.95
CA MET A 440 4.36 4.23 -17.81
C MET A 440 3.29 4.53 -18.87
N GLU A 441 3.61 4.24 -20.13
CA GLU A 441 2.67 4.40 -21.25
C GLU A 441 1.39 3.58 -21.02
N GLY A 442 0.25 4.15 -21.40
CA GLY A 442 -1.08 3.54 -21.21
C GLY A 442 -1.64 3.64 -19.78
N THR A 443 -0.84 3.99 -18.77
CA THR A 443 -1.37 4.21 -17.42
C THR A 443 -2.18 5.49 -17.31
N MET A 444 -3.03 5.58 -16.30
CA MET A 444 -3.80 6.78 -15.99
C MET A 444 -3.03 7.75 -15.08
N THR A 445 -1.70 7.65 -14.99
CA THR A 445 -0.88 8.48 -14.10
C THR A 445 -0.93 9.95 -14.53
N ARG A 446 -1.48 10.83 -13.68
CA ARG A 446 -1.51 12.28 -13.94
C ARG A 446 -0.14 12.89 -13.65
N GLN A 447 0.23 13.96 -14.36
CA GLN A 447 1.43 14.74 -14.08
C GLN A 447 1.05 16.23 -13.89
N PRO A 448 1.54 16.92 -12.84
CA PRO A 448 2.16 16.32 -11.65
C PRO A 448 1.11 15.54 -10.84
N PHE A 449 1.57 14.67 -9.94
CA PHE A 449 0.73 13.94 -9.00
C PHE A 449 1.25 14.08 -7.58
N LEU A 450 0.36 13.83 -6.62
CA LEU A 450 0.71 13.62 -5.23
C LEU A 450 1.48 12.30 -5.15
N CYS A 451 2.81 12.37 -5.13
CA CYS A 451 3.62 11.18 -5.04
C CYS A 451 3.69 10.71 -3.59
N PRO A 452 3.59 9.40 -3.38
CA PRO A 452 3.77 8.81 -2.07
C PRO A 452 5.17 9.07 -1.52
N MET A 453 5.30 9.16 -0.20
CA MET A 453 6.55 9.58 0.44
C MET A 453 7.76 8.70 0.08
N ASP A 454 7.52 7.40 -0.11
CA ASP A 454 8.54 6.41 -0.47
C ASP A 454 9.03 6.54 -1.93
N HIS A 455 8.51 7.46 -2.74
CA HIS A 455 9.11 7.82 -4.04
C HIS A 455 10.34 8.72 -3.91
N VAL A 456 10.49 9.41 -2.77
CA VAL A 456 11.57 10.37 -2.53
C VAL A 456 12.39 10.01 -1.29
N PHE A 457 11.73 9.51 -0.25
CA PHE A 457 12.34 9.20 1.03
C PHE A 457 12.46 7.69 1.28
N GLU A 458 13.58 7.27 1.86
CA GLU A 458 13.79 5.92 2.33
C GLU A 458 13.15 5.75 3.72
N VAL A 459 11.82 5.56 3.73
CA VAL A 459 10.99 5.46 4.95
C VAL A 459 11.56 4.45 5.96
N HIS A 460 12.05 3.31 5.48
CA HIS A 460 12.66 2.26 6.30
C HIS A 460 13.96 2.72 6.99
N VAL A 461 14.73 3.64 6.38
CA VAL A 461 15.91 4.25 6.99
C VAL A 461 15.50 5.31 8.00
N MET A 462 14.46 6.09 7.70
CA MET A 462 13.95 7.13 8.61
C MET A 462 13.46 6.55 9.94
N LEU A 463 12.81 5.38 9.89
CA LEU A 463 12.30 4.68 11.08
C LEU A 463 13.38 3.90 11.85
N LYS A 464 14.58 3.76 11.30
CA LYS A 464 15.66 3.00 11.94
C LYS A 464 16.27 3.78 13.11
N ASP A 465 16.49 3.07 14.21
CA ASP A 465 17.30 3.56 15.32
C ASP A 465 18.79 3.57 14.93
N LEU A 466 19.27 4.76 14.56
CA LEU A 466 20.68 5.01 14.25
C LEU A 466 21.44 5.54 15.48
N PRO A 467 22.73 5.20 15.66
CA PRO A 467 23.55 5.63 16.80
C PRO A 467 23.49 7.15 17.04
N LYS A 468 23.16 7.57 18.25
CA LYS A 468 22.97 9.00 18.57
C LYS A 468 24.28 9.78 18.53
N GLU A 469 25.39 9.09 18.74
CA GLU A 469 26.74 9.65 18.74
C GLU A 469 27.13 10.14 17.35
N GLU A 470 26.71 9.42 16.30
CA GLU A 470 27.03 9.71 14.90
C GLU A 470 25.92 10.49 14.18
N PHE A 471 24.66 10.19 14.50
CA PHE A 471 23.48 10.69 13.77
C PHE A 471 22.60 11.63 14.59
N GLY A 472 22.95 11.90 15.84
CA GLY A 472 22.12 12.74 16.72
C GLY A 472 20.80 12.06 17.10
N PRO A 473 19.84 12.80 17.69
CA PRO A 473 18.56 12.24 18.13
C PRO A 473 17.74 11.68 16.97
N HIS A 474 16.90 10.67 17.25
CA HIS A 474 15.89 10.19 16.32
C HIS A 474 14.87 11.32 16.04
N ILE A 475 14.36 11.38 14.81
CA ILE A 475 13.37 12.38 14.39
C ILE A 475 12.12 11.62 13.98
N ASP A 476 11.14 11.58 14.88
CA ASP A 476 9.85 10.95 14.61
C ASP A 476 9.09 11.70 13.52
N PHE A 477 8.33 10.97 12.72
CA PHE A 477 7.46 11.56 11.70
C PHE A 477 6.08 10.88 11.60
N ARG A 478 5.16 11.56 10.92
CA ARG A 478 3.83 11.09 10.50
C ARG A 478 3.59 11.42 9.03
N GLU A 479 2.73 10.64 8.41
CA GLU A 479 2.23 10.85 7.05
C GLU A 479 1.52 12.20 6.89
N TYR A 480 1.40 12.67 5.64
CA TYR A 480 0.81 13.97 5.35
C TYR A 480 -0.68 14.08 5.71
N SER A 481 -1.41 12.96 5.69
CA SER A 481 -2.84 12.90 6.02
C SER A 481 -3.11 12.78 7.52
N PHE A 482 -2.08 12.72 8.36
CA PHE A 482 -2.21 12.46 9.80
C PHE A 482 -3.17 13.44 10.51
N LEU A 483 -3.08 14.74 10.19
CA LEU A 483 -3.93 15.77 10.81
C LEU A 483 -5.40 15.73 10.35
N GLU A 484 -5.66 15.04 9.24
CA GLU A 484 -6.99 14.81 8.68
C GLU A 484 -7.59 13.47 9.17
N ASN A 485 -6.78 12.62 9.80
CA ASN A 485 -7.19 11.30 10.24
C ASN A 485 -8.35 11.38 11.26
N PRO A 486 -9.48 10.67 11.03
CA PRO A 486 -10.64 10.72 11.91
C PRO A 486 -10.38 10.17 13.32
N PHE A 487 -9.33 9.35 13.50
CA PHE A 487 -8.95 8.85 14.82
C PHE A 487 -8.08 9.80 15.63
N LEU A 488 -7.65 10.93 15.05
CA LEU A 488 -6.90 11.95 15.79
C LEU A 488 -7.78 12.52 16.92
N PRO A 489 -7.36 12.44 18.20
CA PRO A 489 -8.14 12.96 19.30
C PRO A 489 -8.46 14.43 19.14
N LYS A 490 -9.68 14.81 19.49
CA LYS A 490 -10.16 16.19 19.38
C LYS A 490 -9.28 17.16 20.17
N GLU A 491 -8.80 16.73 21.34
CA GLU A 491 -7.93 17.49 22.23
C GLU A 491 -6.56 17.79 21.58
N VAL A 492 -6.07 16.87 20.74
CA VAL A 492 -4.85 17.07 19.96
C VAL A 492 -5.11 18.06 18.82
N LYS A 493 -6.21 17.85 18.06
CA LYS A 493 -6.56 18.66 16.90
C LYS A 493 -6.86 20.12 17.24
N GLU A 494 -7.51 20.38 18.38
CA GLU A 494 -7.87 21.73 18.84
C GLU A 494 -6.72 22.48 19.53
N SER A 495 -5.65 21.77 19.92
CA SER A 495 -4.47 22.37 20.55
C SER A 495 -3.44 22.78 19.47
N LEU A 496 -3.79 23.85 18.74
CA LEU A 496 -3.03 24.38 17.59
C LEU A 496 -2.40 25.75 17.89
N LEU A 497 -1.13 25.90 17.53
CA LEU A 497 -0.43 27.19 17.45
C LEU A 497 0.03 27.42 16.01
N GLU A 498 -0.54 28.45 15.36
CA GLU A 498 -0.05 28.92 14.06
C GLU A 498 1.17 29.82 14.23
N VAL A 499 2.20 29.60 13.42
CA VAL A 499 3.45 30.36 13.38
C VAL A 499 3.57 31.03 12.03
N GLN A 500 3.66 32.36 12.00
CA GLN A 500 3.81 33.14 10.79
C GLN A 500 5.21 33.75 10.72
N LEU A 501 5.90 33.54 9.60
CA LEU A 501 7.21 34.15 9.38
C LEU A 501 7.07 35.65 9.08
N CYS A 502 7.96 36.46 9.65
CA CYS A 502 8.02 37.90 9.43
C CYS A 502 9.44 38.41 9.21
N ASP A 503 9.57 39.57 8.59
CA ASP A 503 10.87 40.21 8.36
C ASP A 503 11.25 41.06 9.58
N ASP A 504 12.46 40.83 10.13
CA ASP A 504 12.98 41.53 11.32
C ASP A 504 13.01 43.08 11.15
N ARG A 505 13.04 43.57 9.90
CA ARG A 505 13.01 45.01 9.59
C ARG A 505 11.66 45.67 9.84
N ASN A 506 10.60 44.89 10.04
CA ASN A 506 9.27 45.41 10.28
C ASN A 506 9.06 45.56 11.79
N SER A 507 8.70 46.76 12.27
CA SER A 507 8.53 47.08 13.70
C SER A 507 7.46 46.23 14.44
N ARG A 508 6.72 45.40 13.71
CA ARG A 508 5.72 44.44 14.22
C ARG A 508 6.27 43.02 14.41
N CYS A 509 7.49 42.72 13.95
CA CYS A 509 8.13 41.40 14.00
C CYS A 509 8.90 41.15 15.32
N SER A 510 8.54 41.86 16.39
CA SER A 510 8.94 41.45 17.73
C SER A 510 8.19 40.15 18.02
N ALA A 511 8.89 39.08 18.39
CA ALA A 511 8.27 37.84 18.86
C ALA A 511 7.50 38.15 20.17
N VAL A 512 6.29 38.69 20.04
CA VAL A 512 5.47 39.02 21.19
C VAL A 512 4.89 37.70 21.65
N ASN A 513 5.30 37.27 22.85
CA ASN A 513 4.61 36.25 23.64
C ASN A 513 3.17 36.73 23.88
N ARG A 514 2.30 36.56 22.89
CA ARG A 514 0.88 36.83 23.03
C ARG A 514 0.22 35.50 23.35
N THR A 515 -0.24 35.38 24.58
CA THR A 515 -1.11 34.31 25.07
C THR A 515 -2.52 34.36 24.46
N ASP A 516 -2.70 35.11 23.38
CA ASP A 516 -3.99 35.33 22.73
C ASP A 516 -4.24 34.18 21.76
N LYS A 517 -5.17 33.28 22.13
CA LYS A 517 -5.46 32.01 21.41
C LYS A 517 -5.85 32.18 19.93
N HIS A 518 -6.11 33.41 19.48
CA HIS A 518 -6.61 33.71 18.14
C HIS A 518 -5.61 34.41 17.22
N ARG A 519 -4.37 34.68 17.64
CA ARG A 519 -3.37 35.34 16.79
C ARG A 519 -2.16 34.44 16.52
N PRO A 520 -1.66 34.40 15.27
CA PRO A 520 -0.47 33.62 14.97
C PRO A 520 0.74 34.19 15.70
N LEU A 521 1.63 33.30 16.14
CA LEU A 521 2.93 33.63 16.67
C LEU A 521 3.82 34.16 15.54
N LEU A 522 4.33 35.37 15.69
CA LEU A 522 5.26 35.95 14.72
C LEU A 522 6.69 35.48 15.00
N LEU A 523 7.28 34.81 14.02
CA LEU A 523 8.65 34.33 14.08
C LEU A 523 9.50 35.04 13.00
N PRO A 524 10.59 35.71 13.39
CA PRO A 524 11.49 36.29 12.40
C PRO A 524 12.12 35.24 11.48
N ARG A 525 12.24 35.57 10.20
CA ARG A 525 13.03 34.76 9.26
C ARG A 525 14.47 34.61 9.74
N ASN A 526 15.08 33.49 9.39
CA ASN A 526 16.42 33.08 9.79
C ASN A 526 16.63 33.11 11.31
N SER A 527 15.59 32.74 12.06
CA SER A 527 15.67 32.67 13.52
C SER A 527 16.76 31.71 13.99
N THR A 528 17.52 32.12 15.01
CA THR A 528 18.58 31.32 15.61
C THR A 528 18.02 30.17 16.45
N GLU A 529 18.86 29.17 16.69
CA GLU A 529 18.54 28.03 17.57
C GLU A 529 18.05 28.49 18.95
N GLU A 530 18.79 29.40 19.60
CA GLU A 530 18.44 29.95 20.91
C GLU A 530 17.06 30.64 20.89
N LYS A 531 16.77 31.42 19.85
CA LYS A 531 15.50 32.14 19.71
C LYS A 531 14.33 31.16 19.56
N LEU A 532 14.48 30.11 18.76
CA LEU A 532 13.47 29.06 18.62
C LEU A 532 13.22 28.36 19.96
N LEU A 533 14.28 27.91 20.63
CA LEU A 533 14.17 27.23 21.93
C LEU A 533 13.49 28.12 22.98
N ASN A 534 13.89 29.40 23.06
CA ASN A 534 13.32 30.35 24.01
C ASN A 534 11.84 30.62 23.75
N ILE A 535 11.45 30.88 22.50
CA ILE A 535 10.04 31.13 22.13
C ILE A 535 9.19 29.89 22.42
N PHE A 536 9.59 28.72 21.92
CA PHE A 536 8.78 27.51 22.02
C PHE A 536 8.81 26.85 23.40
N SER A 537 9.72 27.27 24.31
CA SER A 537 9.71 26.85 25.71
C SER A 537 8.39 27.13 26.42
N SER A 538 7.68 28.19 26.03
CA SER A 538 6.38 28.61 26.57
C SER A 538 5.19 27.84 25.99
N TYR A 539 5.41 27.02 24.95
CA TYR A 539 4.37 26.31 24.21
C TYR A 539 4.53 24.78 24.27
N LYS A 540 5.19 24.25 25.31
CA LYS A 540 5.39 22.80 25.49
C LYS A 540 4.09 22.02 25.59
N SER A 541 3.02 22.62 26.12
CA SER A 541 1.70 22.00 26.25
C SER A 541 0.88 22.01 24.96
N VAL A 542 1.26 22.80 23.96
CA VAL A 542 0.57 22.84 22.67
C VAL A 542 0.84 21.54 21.92
N LYS A 543 -0.22 20.91 21.39
CA LYS A 543 -0.09 19.63 20.70
C LYS A 543 0.36 19.80 19.26
N ILE A 544 -0.06 20.83 18.53
CA ILE A 544 0.32 21.07 17.14
C ILE A 544 0.92 22.47 16.99
N ILE A 545 2.14 22.55 16.46
CA ILE A 545 2.74 23.79 16.00
C ILE A 545 2.75 23.77 14.47
N GLN A 546 2.04 24.70 13.83
CA GLN A 546 1.94 24.77 12.38
C GLN A 546 2.61 26.04 11.84
N PHE A 547 3.66 25.87 11.06
CA PHE A 547 4.33 26.98 10.40
C PHE A 547 3.62 27.35 9.09
N SER A 548 3.53 28.65 8.81
CA SER A 548 3.03 29.16 7.53
C SER A 548 3.96 28.84 6.36
N SER A 549 5.25 28.64 6.64
CA SER A 549 6.28 28.26 5.68
C SER A 549 7.53 27.79 6.44
N MET A 550 8.32 26.93 5.80
CA MET A 550 9.65 26.53 6.27
C MET A 550 10.79 27.24 5.54
N VAL A 551 10.47 28.06 4.53
CA VAL A 551 11.45 28.86 3.80
C VAL A 551 12.00 29.92 4.75
N ASP A 552 13.30 29.84 5.04
CA ASP A 552 14.02 30.72 5.95
C ASP A 552 13.47 30.69 7.40
N ALA A 553 12.89 29.58 7.86
CA ALA A 553 12.38 29.51 9.23
C ALA A 553 13.48 29.32 10.29
N PHE A 554 14.64 28.79 9.89
CA PHE A 554 15.75 28.45 10.79
C PHE A 554 17.09 28.83 10.16
N GLY A 555 17.90 29.57 10.91
CA GLY A 555 19.22 30.03 10.47
C GLY A 555 20.35 28.99 10.55
N GLY A 556 20.09 27.83 11.17
CA GLY A 556 21.07 26.76 11.37
C GLY A 556 21.40 26.53 12.84
N PHE A 557 22.08 25.41 13.10
CA PHE A 557 22.50 25.02 14.44
C PHE A 557 23.68 25.89 14.89
N SER A 558 23.71 26.21 16.18
CA SER A 558 24.78 26.98 16.80
C SER A 558 26.05 26.15 17.06
N ASP A 559 25.87 24.84 17.31
CA ASP A 559 26.95 23.87 17.53
C ASP A 559 27.20 23.05 16.26
N ALA A 560 28.41 23.15 15.72
CA ALA A 560 28.84 22.44 14.52
C ALA A 560 28.84 20.91 14.65
N ALA A 561 29.04 20.37 15.85
CA ALA A 561 28.97 18.94 16.11
C ALA A 561 27.52 18.44 16.09
N VAL A 562 26.58 19.23 16.63
CA VAL A 562 25.14 18.96 16.52
C VAL A 562 24.70 19.01 15.07
N GLU A 563 25.13 20.05 14.34
CA GLU A 563 24.87 20.18 12.92
C GLU A 563 25.37 18.95 12.16
N THR A 564 26.65 18.59 12.31
CA THR A 564 27.26 17.45 11.63
C THR A 564 26.47 16.16 11.84
N LYS A 565 26.05 15.89 13.07
CA LYS A 565 25.21 14.71 13.41
C LYS A 565 23.86 14.74 12.71
N PHE A 566 23.18 15.90 12.74
CA PHE A 566 21.93 16.08 12.01
C PHE A 566 22.10 15.85 10.50
N ARG A 567 23.16 16.42 9.90
CA ARG A 567 23.47 16.25 8.47
C ARG A 567 23.71 14.78 8.13
N ASN A 568 24.49 14.06 8.94
CA ASN A 568 24.75 12.62 8.76
C ASN A 568 23.46 11.80 8.74
N ARG A 569 22.46 12.17 9.55
CA ARG A 569 21.16 11.51 9.59
C ARG A 569 20.34 11.81 8.34
N VAL A 570 20.05 13.08 8.08
CA VAL A 570 19.08 13.45 7.03
C VAL A 570 19.60 13.21 5.62
N LYS A 571 20.92 13.16 5.43
CA LYS A 571 21.51 12.73 4.15
C LYS A 571 21.05 11.32 3.74
N ARG A 572 20.84 10.42 4.70
CA ARG A 572 20.41 9.03 4.45
C ARG A 572 18.89 8.87 4.25
N TYR A 573 18.12 9.95 4.44
CA TYR A 573 16.67 9.89 4.39
C TYR A 573 16.11 9.91 2.97
N VAL A 574 16.87 10.42 2.00
CA VAL A 574 16.43 10.50 0.61
C VAL A 574 16.95 9.31 -0.18
N GLY A 575 16.16 8.84 -1.13
CA GLY A 575 16.46 7.67 -1.94
C GLY A 575 17.03 8.03 -3.30
N LEU A 576 16.60 7.27 -4.30
CA LEU A 576 16.90 7.52 -5.71
C LEU A 576 15.61 7.59 -6.52
N TRP A 577 15.66 8.36 -7.60
CA TRP A 577 14.70 8.26 -8.68
C TRP A 577 15.25 7.29 -9.71
N CYS A 578 14.41 6.37 -10.18
CA CYS A 578 14.76 5.41 -11.22
C CYS A 578 13.63 5.35 -12.24
N CYS A 579 13.92 5.41 -13.54
CA CYS A 579 15.26 5.56 -14.16
C CYS A 579 15.19 6.21 -15.55
N VAL A 580 16.30 6.83 -15.96
CA VAL A 580 16.53 7.27 -17.35
C VAL A 580 16.61 6.04 -18.27
N GLU A 581 15.87 6.07 -19.37
CA GLU A 581 15.85 4.99 -20.37
C GLU A 581 17.19 4.80 -21.08
N PHE A 582 17.41 3.56 -21.54
CA PHE A 582 18.56 3.16 -22.36
C PHE A 582 19.94 3.45 -21.72
N ARG A 583 20.00 3.47 -20.39
CA ARG A 583 21.23 3.62 -19.59
C ARG A 583 21.46 2.35 -18.77
N GLU A 584 22.73 1.93 -18.67
CA GLU A 584 23.12 0.85 -17.75
C GLU A 584 22.98 1.30 -16.29
N ILE A 585 23.47 2.50 -15.98
CA ILE A 585 23.28 3.19 -14.70
C ILE A 585 22.29 4.33 -14.96
N GLY A 586 21.00 4.07 -14.73
CA GLY A 586 19.92 5.00 -15.07
C GLY A 586 19.33 5.76 -13.88
N HIS A 587 19.66 5.37 -12.65
CA HIS A 587 19.12 6.02 -11.46
C HIS A 587 19.84 7.32 -11.12
N ILE A 588 19.13 8.21 -10.43
CA ILE A 588 19.64 9.49 -9.97
C ILE A 588 19.34 9.59 -8.48
N TYR A 589 20.37 9.78 -7.67
CA TYR A 589 20.19 9.97 -6.23
C TYR A 589 19.58 11.35 -5.95
N TYR A 590 18.54 11.37 -5.10
CA TYR A 590 18.17 12.61 -4.44
C TYR A 590 19.27 12.99 -3.45
N ASP A 591 19.47 14.30 -3.28
CA ASP A 591 20.47 14.82 -2.37
C ASP A 591 19.85 15.87 -1.46
N MET A 592 19.81 15.59 -0.16
CA MET A 592 19.27 16.50 0.85
C MET A 592 20.02 17.86 0.89
N TYR A 593 21.25 17.91 0.38
CA TYR A 593 22.12 19.10 0.35
C TYR A 593 22.56 19.48 -1.06
N TRP A 594 21.72 19.18 -2.07
CA TRP A 594 21.94 19.58 -3.45
C TRP A 594 22.26 21.08 -3.61
N ASP A 595 21.65 21.94 -2.79
CA ASP A 595 21.74 23.40 -2.87
C ASP A 595 23.08 23.97 -2.37
N GLU A 596 23.91 23.14 -1.74
CA GLU A 596 25.26 23.50 -1.30
C GLU A 596 26.35 22.99 -2.27
N LYS A 597 25.95 22.33 -3.37
CA LYS A 597 26.87 21.74 -4.35
C LYS A 597 26.87 22.58 -5.63
N PRO A 598 27.89 23.43 -5.87
CA PRO A 598 27.96 24.23 -7.09
C PRO A 598 27.90 23.37 -8.34
N GLY A 599 27.01 23.71 -9.27
CA GLY A 599 26.86 22.99 -10.54
C GLY A 599 26.18 21.62 -10.44
N TRP A 600 25.58 21.27 -9.30
CA TRP A 600 24.82 20.02 -9.17
C TRP A 600 23.73 19.90 -10.25
N ARG A 601 23.62 18.71 -10.85
CA ARG A 601 22.61 18.38 -11.86
C ARG A 601 22.02 17.00 -11.59
N PRO A 602 20.74 16.77 -11.91
CA PRO A 602 20.10 15.47 -11.77
C PRO A 602 20.50 14.58 -12.96
N HIS A 603 21.71 14.05 -12.95
CA HIS A 603 22.22 13.16 -14.00
C HIS A 603 22.57 11.81 -13.40
N PRO A 604 22.33 10.70 -14.11
CA PRO A 604 22.79 9.40 -13.65
C PRO A 604 24.32 9.39 -13.53
N PRO A 605 24.90 8.59 -12.60
CA PRO A 605 26.34 8.40 -12.53
C PRO A 605 26.93 7.98 -13.88
N GLU A 606 28.09 8.55 -14.25
CA GLU A 606 28.73 8.24 -15.53
C GLU A 606 29.49 6.91 -15.48
N THR A 607 30.00 6.55 -14.30
CA THR A 607 30.77 5.33 -14.08
C THR A 607 30.31 4.60 -12.81
N ARG A 608 30.64 3.31 -12.71
CA ARG A 608 30.32 2.50 -11.51
C ARG A 608 31.03 3.01 -10.26
N GLU A 609 32.18 3.64 -10.41
CA GLU A 609 32.93 4.25 -9.30
C GLU A 609 32.23 5.50 -8.75
N GLN A 610 31.46 6.21 -9.60
CA GLN A 610 30.63 7.34 -9.20
C GLN A 610 29.25 6.91 -8.69
N ASP A 611 28.86 5.64 -8.91
CA ASP A 611 27.58 5.11 -8.47
C ASP A 611 27.61 4.76 -6.98
N HIS A 612 27.51 5.80 -6.18
CA HIS A 612 27.37 5.69 -4.75
C HIS A 612 26.40 6.76 -4.23
N PRO A 613 25.69 6.50 -3.12
CA PRO A 613 24.82 7.50 -2.53
C PRO A 613 25.57 8.80 -2.17
N PRO A 614 24.93 9.98 -2.14
CA PRO A 614 25.59 11.26 -1.84
C PRO A 614 26.25 11.37 -0.46
N TRP A 615 26.09 10.37 0.40
CA TRP A 615 26.55 10.32 1.78
C TRP A 615 27.56 9.22 2.07
N SER A 616 27.89 8.39 1.08
CA SER A 616 28.94 7.38 1.19
C SER A 616 30.32 8.00 1.13
#